data_AF-A0AAN9G6A1-F1
#
_entry.id   AF-A0AAN9G6A1-F1
#
_cell.length_a   1.000
_cell.length_b   1.000
_cell.length_c   1.000
_cell.angle_alpha   90.00
_cell.angle_beta   90.00
_cell.angle_gamma   90.00
#
_symmetry.space_group_name_H-M   'P 1'
#
loop_
_entity.id
_entity.type
_entity.pdbx_description
1 polymer ?
#
loop_
_entity_poly.entity_id
_entity_poly.type
_entity_poly.pdbx_seq_one_letter_code
_entity_poly.pdbx_strand_id
1 'polypeptide(L)'
;MLRTALQSTRQCSQRLLTTHKDAPLLNLEHVRTTVIMEQMFPPKLARKGALPKVTQKNRMLNFVDRVHAHKTPDITCILTDFVEGVGIRGDTVTVKRRLFRGKLFPAGQAVYATDENVEKFTREKQEKGIKEEAKPLGVYGEMTVKQLAGMYLKVPMSGDNSWVLTPKNVRVALRKAGVEVKESCITLPQEAITGPEEFNFRITVNGVKSVMVKGRVVLRHNDPSKDERIELPPTWLPTTKIKKTKQSAESLGDS
;
A
#
# COMPACT_ATOMS: atom_id res chain seq x y z
N MET A 1 -39.07 32.56 57.42
CA MET A 1 -38.82 33.56 56.35
C MET A 1 -37.31 33.59 56.14
N LEU A 2 -36.68 33.31 54.99
CA LEU A 2 -37.04 33.33 53.58
C LEU A 2 -36.11 32.37 52.79
N ARG A 3 -36.76 31.52 51.98
CA ARG A 3 -36.45 30.97 50.64
C ARG A 3 -34.99 30.67 50.22
N THR A 4 -34.75 29.38 50.03
CA THR A 4 -33.81 28.76 49.09
C THR A 4 -34.03 29.23 47.64
N ALA A 5 -32.94 29.41 46.88
CA ALA A 5 -32.97 29.50 45.42
C ALA A 5 -31.79 28.72 44.82
N LEU A 6 -32.09 27.51 44.34
CA LEU A 6 -31.32 26.81 43.31
C LEU A 6 -31.49 27.59 42.00
N GLN A 7 -30.40 28.01 41.36
CA GLN A 7 -30.42 28.45 39.95
C GLN A 7 -29.41 27.65 39.12
N SER A 8 -29.99 26.68 38.44
CA SER A 8 -29.69 26.13 37.12
C SER A 8 -28.42 26.56 36.39
N THR A 9 -27.70 25.54 35.92
CA THR A 9 -26.81 25.59 34.74
C THR A 9 -27.42 26.37 33.57
N ARG A 10 -26.62 27.22 32.92
CA ARG A 10 -26.33 27.23 31.46
C ARG A 10 -25.85 28.61 30.98
N GLN A 11 -24.71 28.57 30.28
CA GLN A 11 -24.36 29.34 29.08
C GLN A 11 -24.26 30.86 29.15
N CYS A 12 -23.05 31.39 28.90
CA CYS A 12 -22.88 32.35 27.81
C CYS A 12 -21.45 32.32 27.24
N SER A 13 -21.14 31.21 26.56
CA SER A 13 -20.34 31.28 25.34
C SER A 13 -21.29 31.75 24.24
N GLN A 14 -21.46 33.06 24.10
CA GLN A 14 -22.06 33.66 22.91
C GLN A 14 -21.21 34.87 22.49
N ARG A 15 -20.10 34.58 21.82
CA ARG A 15 -19.68 35.41 20.68
C ARG A 15 -19.96 34.59 19.43
N LEU A 16 -21.24 34.53 19.09
CA LEU A 16 -21.72 34.04 17.81
C LEU A 16 -22.05 35.26 16.94
N LEU A 17 -21.45 35.28 15.75
CA LEU A 17 -22.08 35.66 14.49
C LEU A 17 -22.47 37.14 14.31
N THR A 18 -21.49 37.98 13.94
CA THR A 18 -21.74 38.95 12.87
C THR A 18 -21.59 38.22 11.54
N THR A 19 -22.71 37.77 10.98
CA THR A 19 -22.78 37.23 9.62
C THR A 19 -22.59 38.38 8.63
N HIS A 20 -21.34 38.64 8.24
CA HIS A 20 -21.11 39.29 6.96
C HIS A 20 -21.62 38.34 5.88
N LYS A 21 -22.62 38.78 5.11
CA LYS A 21 -23.36 37.98 4.11
C LYS A 21 -22.50 37.46 2.96
N ASP A 22 -21.23 37.86 2.88
CA ASP A 22 -20.30 37.50 1.80
C ASP A 22 -19.06 36.72 2.28
N ALA A 23 -19.07 36.20 3.51
CA ALA A 23 -17.97 35.33 3.94
C ALA A 23 -18.12 33.98 3.22
N PRO A 24 -17.16 33.57 2.34
CA PRO A 24 -17.18 32.22 1.82
C PRO A 24 -17.18 31.28 3.02
N LEU A 25 -18.02 30.25 2.98
CA LEU A 25 -18.00 29.15 3.94
C LEU A 25 -16.54 28.74 4.05
N LEU A 26 -15.86 29.22 5.11
CA LEU A 26 -14.52 28.78 5.43
C LEU A 26 -14.74 27.30 5.69
N ASN A 27 -14.37 26.48 4.72
CA ASN A 27 -14.14 25.07 4.92
C ASN A 27 -13.20 25.03 6.12
N LEU A 28 -13.77 24.85 7.30
CA LEU A 28 -13.08 24.51 8.53
C LEU A 28 -12.65 23.06 8.32
N GLU A 29 -11.79 22.84 7.32
CA GLU A 29 -10.96 21.67 7.27
C GLU A 29 -10.27 21.66 8.63
N HIS A 30 -10.38 20.54 9.34
CA HIS A 30 -9.60 20.33 10.56
C HIS A 30 -8.13 20.33 10.16
N VAL A 31 -7.52 21.52 10.06
CA VAL A 31 -6.12 21.65 9.75
C VAL A 31 -5.37 21.20 10.99
N ARG A 32 -4.63 20.11 10.84
CA ARG A 32 -3.76 19.54 11.88
C ARG A 32 -2.63 20.53 12.19
N THR A 33 -2.86 21.41 13.16
CA THR A 33 -2.01 22.56 13.51
C THR A 33 -1.52 22.50 14.96
N THR A 34 -1.32 21.31 15.51
CA THR A 34 -0.77 21.19 16.86
C THR A 34 0.69 21.65 16.88
N VAL A 35 0.95 22.73 17.61
CA VAL A 35 2.28 23.31 17.81
C VAL A 35 2.68 23.12 19.27
N ILE A 36 3.88 22.61 19.49
CA ILE A 36 4.52 22.52 20.79
C ILE A 36 5.22 23.86 21.05
N MET A 37 4.87 24.48 22.16
CA MET A 37 5.40 25.76 22.63
C MET A 37 5.94 25.57 24.03
N GLU A 38 7.04 26.23 24.35
CA GLU A 38 7.58 26.31 25.70
C GLU A 38 7.38 27.70 26.27
N GLN A 39 7.09 27.81 27.57
CA GLN A 39 7.00 29.10 28.23
C GLN A 39 8.40 29.72 28.33
N MET A 40 8.57 30.92 27.79
CA MET A 40 9.82 31.65 27.88
C MET A 40 10.18 31.99 29.33
N PHE A 41 9.16 32.23 30.17
CA PHE A 41 9.30 32.48 31.60
C PHE A 41 8.36 31.57 32.39
N PRO A 42 8.87 30.52 33.06
CA PRO A 42 8.02 29.59 33.80
C PRO A 42 7.44 30.24 35.08
N PRO A 43 6.20 29.89 35.48
CA PRO A 43 5.62 30.36 36.73
C PRO A 43 6.41 29.85 37.93
N LYS A 44 6.46 30.65 38.99
CA LYS A 44 7.03 30.22 40.28
C LYS A 44 6.24 29.03 40.83
N LEU A 45 6.95 28.11 41.48
CA LEU A 45 6.36 26.94 42.11
C LEU A 45 5.27 27.36 43.12
N ALA A 46 4.08 26.76 42.98
CA ALA A 46 3.02 26.90 43.95
C ALA A 46 3.18 25.87 45.07
N ARG A 47 2.42 26.08 46.16
CA ARG A 47 2.27 25.07 47.22
C ARG A 47 1.64 23.80 46.63
N LYS A 48 1.98 22.64 47.19
CA LYS A 48 1.42 21.35 46.75
C LYS A 48 -0.12 21.39 46.80
N GLY A 49 -0.75 21.07 45.67
CA GLY A 49 -2.22 21.12 45.50
C GLY A 49 -2.80 22.49 45.16
N ALA A 50 -2.01 23.58 45.21
CA ALA A 50 -2.43 24.90 44.76
C ALA A 50 -2.04 25.14 43.31
N LEU A 51 -2.88 25.87 42.57
CA LEU A 51 -2.60 26.27 41.19
C LEU A 51 -1.48 27.32 41.14
N PRO A 52 -0.58 27.26 40.14
CA PRO A 52 0.46 28.27 39.94
C PRO A 52 -0.14 29.62 39.57
N LYS A 53 0.37 30.69 40.19
CA LYS A 53 -0.01 32.07 39.85
C LYS A 53 0.68 32.48 38.55
N VAL A 54 -0.07 32.53 37.46
CA VAL A 54 0.43 32.92 36.13
C VAL A 54 0.39 34.45 35.97
N THR A 55 1.50 35.05 35.58
CA THR A 55 1.58 36.49 35.27
C THR A 55 1.60 36.74 33.76
N GLN A 56 1.49 37.99 33.32
CA GLN A 56 1.55 38.35 31.90
C GLN A 56 2.87 37.92 31.24
N LYS A 57 4.00 37.98 31.97
CA LYS A 57 5.30 37.53 31.45
C LYS A 57 5.31 36.03 31.10
N ASN A 58 4.60 35.23 31.89
CA ASN A 58 4.56 33.78 31.71
C ASN A 58 3.69 33.35 30.52
N ARG A 59 2.96 34.29 29.90
CA ARG A 59 2.18 34.04 28.68
C ARG A 59 3.04 34.13 27.41
N MET A 60 4.29 34.58 27.52
CA MET A 60 5.23 34.60 26.41
C MET A 60 5.70 33.17 26.12
N LEU A 61 5.58 32.76 24.85
CA LEU A 61 5.84 31.40 24.38
C LEU A 61 6.95 31.43 23.33
N ASN A 62 7.85 30.45 23.43
CA ASN A 62 8.83 30.14 22.40
C ASN A 62 8.32 28.94 21.58
N PHE A 63 8.44 29.05 20.26
CA PHE A 63 8.14 27.95 19.35
C PHE A 63 9.21 26.86 19.51
N VAL A 64 8.76 25.63 19.73
CA VAL A 64 9.66 24.47 19.83
C VAL A 64 9.54 23.62 18.59
N ASP A 65 8.34 23.09 18.32
CA ASP A 65 8.15 22.13 17.25
C ASP A 65 6.70 22.04 16.75
N ARG A 66 6.50 21.49 15.56
CA ARG A 66 5.19 21.13 15.00
C ARG A 66 5.02 19.62 15.04
N VAL A 67 4.00 19.14 15.74
CA VAL A 67 3.73 17.69 15.90
C VAL A 67 3.59 16.98 14.55
N HIS A 68 3.01 17.67 13.56
CA HIS A 68 2.74 17.10 12.24
C HIS A 68 3.85 17.32 11.21
N ALA A 69 4.99 17.93 11.60
CA ALA A 69 6.16 18.02 10.74
C ALA A 69 6.87 16.67 10.61
N HIS A 70 6.83 15.85 11.66
CA HIS A 70 7.46 14.53 11.68
C HIS A 70 6.60 13.47 10.98
N LYS A 71 7.28 12.46 10.43
CA LYS A 71 6.61 11.30 9.82
C LYS A 71 5.83 10.54 10.90
N THR A 72 4.52 10.36 10.70
CA THR A 72 3.71 9.57 11.61
C THR A 72 4.12 8.09 11.58
N PRO A 73 4.33 7.44 12.73
CA PRO A 73 4.67 6.03 12.77
C PRO A 73 3.48 5.16 12.31
N ASP A 74 3.81 3.99 11.78
CA ASP A 74 2.83 3.00 11.36
C ASP A 74 2.06 2.43 12.59
N ILE A 75 0.93 1.78 12.33
CA ILE A 75 0.04 1.23 13.36
C ILE A 75 -0.04 -0.29 13.25
N THR A 76 0.01 -0.96 14.40
CA THR A 76 -0.19 -2.41 14.51
C THR A 76 -1.68 -2.72 14.64
N CYS A 77 -2.16 -3.69 13.86
CA CYS A 77 -3.54 -4.14 13.88
C CYS A 77 -3.65 -5.64 13.65
N ILE A 78 -4.76 -6.22 14.09
CA ILE A 78 -5.10 -7.62 13.86
C ILE A 78 -6.16 -7.68 12.76
N LEU A 79 -5.94 -8.51 11.75
CA LEU A 79 -6.90 -8.69 10.66
C LEU A 79 -8.05 -9.60 11.09
N THR A 80 -9.28 -9.19 10.87
CA THR A 80 -10.48 -10.01 11.10
C THR A 80 -10.82 -10.85 9.88
N ASP A 81 -10.50 -10.36 8.70
CA ASP A 81 -10.76 -11.00 7.41
C ASP A 81 -9.49 -11.04 6.55
N PHE A 82 -9.54 -11.82 5.48
CA PHE A 82 -8.47 -11.83 4.48
C PHE A 82 -8.45 -10.50 3.71
N VAL A 83 -7.28 -9.87 3.65
CA VAL A 83 -7.09 -8.61 2.92
C VAL A 83 -5.96 -8.77 1.91
N GLU A 84 -6.30 -8.61 0.64
CA GLU A 84 -5.36 -8.75 -0.48
C GLU A 84 -4.13 -7.85 -0.30
N GLY A 85 -2.93 -8.44 -0.36
CA GLY A 85 -1.67 -7.71 -0.24
C GLY A 85 -1.32 -7.22 1.18
N VAL A 86 -2.13 -7.53 2.21
CA VAL A 86 -1.87 -7.15 3.61
C VAL A 86 -1.64 -8.38 4.49
N GLY A 87 -2.57 -9.33 4.51
CA GLY A 87 -2.45 -10.49 5.41
C GLY A 87 -3.68 -11.39 5.45
N ILE A 88 -3.56 -12.47 6.23
CA ILE A 88 -4.63 -13.44 6.46
C ILE A 88 -5.36 -13.07 7.76
N ARG A 89 -6.61 -13.52 7.88
CA ARG A 89 -7.39 -13.43 9.11
C ARG A 89 -6.59 -13.94 10.32
N GLY A 90 -6.59 -13.14 11.38
CA GLY A 90 -5.91 -13.41 12.66
C GLY A 90 -4.45 -12.99 12.71
N ASP A 91 -3.87 -12.50 11.60
CA ASP A 91 -2.48 -12.02 11.60
C ASP A 91 -2.37 -10.63 12.22
N THR A 92 -1.29 -10.43 12.98
CA THR A 92 -0.90 -9.11 13.49
C THR A 92 0.02 -8.44 12.47
N VAL A 93 -0.42 -7.35 11.87
CA VAL A 93 0.27 -6.66 10.76
C VAL A 93 0.52 -5.19 11.12
N THR A 94 1.65 -4.65 10.68
CA THR A 94 1.99 -3.22 10.79
C THR A 94 1.64 -2.51 9.48
N VAL A 95 0.71 -1.56 9.53
CA VAL A 95 0.19 -0.84 8.36
C VAL A 95 0.24 0.68 8.54
N LYS A 96 0.17 1.43 7.43
CA LYS A 96 0.07 2.89 7.48
C LYS A 96 -1.24 3.33 8.14
N ARG A 97 -1.19 4.34 9.01
CA ARG A 97 -2.37 4.90 9.72
C ARG A 97 -3.52 5.29 8.79
N ARG A 98 -3.20 5.85 7.61
CA ARG A 98 -4.21 6.25 6.61
C ARG A 98 -4.97 5.04 6.06
N LEU A 99 -4.27 3.93 5.80
CA LEU A 99 -4.89 2.70 5.30
C LEU A 99 -5.80 2.09 6.36
N PHE A 100 -5.31 2.01 7.60
CA PHE A 100 -6.09 1.46 8.72
C PHE A 100 -7.35 2.27 9.01
N ARG A 101 -7.20 3.57 9.31
CA ARG A 101 -8.33 4.43 9.71
C ARG A 101 -9.27 4.76 8.56
N GLY A 102 -8.78 4.77 7.32
CA GLY A 102 -9.57 5.13 6.15
C GLY A 102 -10.31 3.95 5.51
N LYS A 103 -9.72 2.74 5.52
CA LYS A 103 -10.27 1.57 4.83
C LYS A 103 -10.51 0.39 5.76
N LEU A 104 -9.49 -0.11 6.44
CA LEU A 104 -9.56 -1.41 7.11
C LEU A 104 -10.49 -1.39 8.34
N PHE A 105 -10.35 -0.38 9.20
CA PHE A 105 -11.14 -0.28 10.42
C PHE A 105 -12.62 0.02 10.14
N PRO A 106 -12.98 1.01 9.28
CA PRO A 106 -14.37 1.24 8.93
C PRO A 106 -15.04 0.06 8.20
N ALA A 107 -14.27 -0.69 7.40
CA ALA A 107 -14.78 -1.89 6.73
C ALA A 107 -14.91 -3.11 7.66
N GLY A 108 -14.49 -2.99 8.93
CA GLY A 108 -14.52 -4.11 9.88
C GLY A 108 -13.51 -5.22 9.56
N GLN A 109 -12.53 -4.94 8.69
CA GLN A 109 -11.50 -5.90 8.23
C GLN A 109 -10.27 -5.96 9.14
N ALA A 110 -10.13 -5.00 10.05
CA ALA A 110 -9.04 -4.98 11.02
C ALA A 110 -9.48 -4.32 12.33
N VAL A 111 -8.91 -4.80 13.43
CA VAL A 111 -9.14 -4.30 14.79
C VAL A 111 -7.80 -3.83 15.37
N TYR A 112 -7.87 -2.86 16.30
CA TYR A 112 -6.69 -2.43 17.05
C TYR A 112 -6.05 -3.59 17.83
N ALA A 113 -4.72 -3.66 17.81
CA ALA A 113 -3.95 -4.61 18.58
C ALA A 113 -3.84 -4.16 20.05
N THR A 114 -4.94 -4.27 20.80
CA THR A 114 -4.93 -4.16 22.26
C THR A 114 -4.68 -5.53 22.88
N ASP A 115 -4.14 -5.60 24.08
CA ASP A 115 -3.79 -6.86 24.75
C ASP A 115 -4.99 -7.81 24.85
N GLU A 116 -6.16 -7.28 25.22
CA GLU A 116 -7.42 -8.05 25.24
C GLU A 116 -7.79 -8.66 23.88
N ASN A 117 -7.55 -7.92 22.78
CA ASN A 117 -7.87 -8.41 21.45
C ASN A 117 -6.83 -9.43 20.99
N VAL A 118 -5.56 -9.22 21.31
CA VAL A 118 -4.50 -10.20 21.03
C VAL A 118 -4.85 -11.53 21.69
N GLU A 119 -5.24 -11.53 22.97
CA GLU A 119 -5.66 -12.74 23.69
C GLU A 119 -6.89 -13.41 23.08
N LYS A 120 -7.90 -12.63 22.68
CA LYS A 120 -9.09 -13.16 21.99
C LYS A 120 -8.72 -13.85 20.68
N PHE A 121 -7.91 -13.22 19.84
CA PHE A 121 -7.54 -13.78 18.53
C PHE A 121 -6.55 -14.94 18.65
N THR A 122 -5.65 -14.95 19.64
CA THR A 122 -4.77 -16.11 19.88
C THR A 122 -5.57 -17.30 20.37
N ARG A 123 -6.53 -17.10 21.28
CA ARG A 123 -7.45 -18.13 21.73
C ARG A 123 -8.33 -18.66 20.59
N GLU A 124 -8.92 -17.77 19.78
CA GLU A 124 -9.68 -18.17 18.59
C GLU A 124 -8.84 -18.98 17.60
N LYS A 125 -7.57 -18.60 17.41
CA LYS A 125 -6.63 -19.30 16.52
C LYS A 125 -6.29 -20.70 17.04
N GLN A 126 -6.23 -20.88 18.36
CA GLN A 126 -6.04 -22.18 19.00
C GLN A 126 -7.30 -23.04 18.91
N GLU A 127 -8.47 -22.48 19.26
CA GLU A 127 -9.75 -23.20 19.33
C GLU A 127 -10.29 -23.62 17.96
N LYS A 128 -10.23 -22.72 16.96
CA LYS A 128 -10.71 -23.04 15.62
C LYS A 128 -9.78 -24.01 14.90
N GLY A 129 -8.59 -24.28 15.47
CA GLY A 129 -7.46 -24.81 14.74
C GLY A 129 -7.14 -23.90 13.56
N ILE A 130 -6.04 -24.15 12.88
CA ILE A 130 -5.90 -23.62 11.53
C ILE A 130 -6.86 -24.45 10.68
N LYS A 131 -8.17 -24.13 10.69
CA LYS A 131 -9.11 -24.68 9.71
C LYS A 131 -8.64 -24.17 8.37
N GLU A 132 -7.86 -25.02 7.70
CA GLU A 132 -7.36 -24.91 6.33
C GLU A 132 -8.50 -24.92 5.30
N GLU A 133 -9.69 -24.44 5.68
CA GLU A 133 -10.87 -24.38 4.84
C GLU A 133 -10.63 -23.24 3.84
N ALA A 134 -9.98 -23.63 2.74
CA ALA A 134 -9.39 -22.79 1.70
C ALA A 134 -8.25 -21.89 2.20
N LYS A 135 -7.01 -22.41 2.25
CA LYS A 135 -5.81 -21.58 2.34
C LYS A 135 -5.89 -20.50 1.24
N PRO A 136 -6.22 -19.23 1.55
CA PRO A 136 -6.15 -18.20 0.54
C PRO A 136 -4.69 -18.16 0.06
N LEU A 137 -4.47 -17.75 -1.19
CA LEU A 137 -3.09 -17.48 -1.60
C LEU A 137 -2.53 -16.48 -0.59
N GLY A 138 -1.37 -16.80 -0.01
CA GLY A 138 -0.70 -15.87 0.89
C GLY A 138 -0.51 -14.51 0.23
N VAL A 139 -0.22 -13.48 1.02
CA VAL A 139 -0.05 -12.09 0.58
C VAL A 139 0.68 -11.96 -0.77
N TYR A 140 1.84 -12.62 -0.88
CA TYR A 140 2.66 -12.61 -2.08
C TYR A 140 2.05 -13.36 -3.25
N GLY A 141 1.34 -14.47 -3.00
CA GLY A 141 0.73 -15.28 -4.04
C GLY A 141 -0.29 -14.48 -4.85
N GLU A 142 -1.15 -13.70 -4.19
CA GLU A 142 -2.13 -12.88 -4.90
C GLU A 142 -1.50 -11.74 -5.70
N MET A 143 -0.44 -11.14 -5.16
CA MET A 143 0.35 -10.13 -5.87
C MET A 143 0.96 -10.74 -7.14
N THR A 144 1.55 -11.93 -7.02
CA THR A 144 2.08 -12.68 -8.17
C THR A 144 0.99 -12.99 -9.19
N VAL A 145 -0.19 -13.42 -8.75
CA VAL A 145 -1.32 -13.70 -9.65
C VAL A 145 -1.74 -12.47 -10.44
N LYS A 146 -1.85 -11.31 -9.79
CA LYS A 146 -2.17 -10.04 -10.48
C LYS A 146 -1.09 -9.65 -11.48
N GLN A 147 0.18 -9.84 -11.12
CA GLN A 147 1.31 -9.58 -12.01
C GLN A 147 1.30 -10.50 -13.23
N LEU A 148 1.07 -11.80 -13.03
CA LEU A 148 0.99 -12.78 -14.11
C LEU A 148 -0.20 -12.52 -15.04
N ALA A 149 -1.35 -12.13 -14.50
CA ALA A 149 -2.55 -11.84 -15.30
C ALA A 149 -2.37 -10.64 -16.24
N GLY A 150 -1.58 -9.63 -15.84
CA GLY A 150 -1.25 -8.47 -16.68
C GLY A 150 -0.04 -8.66 -17.59
N MET A 151 0.62 -9.82 -17.54
CA MET A 151 1.85 -10.08 -18.28
C MET A 151 1.55 -10.57 -19.70
N TYR A 152 2.33 -10.07 -20.67
CA TYR A 152 2.37 -10.57 -22.03
C TYR A 152 3.74 -11.19 -22.31
N LEU A 153 3.85 -12.52 -22.36
CA LEU A 153 5.12 -13.22 -22.42
C LEU A 153 5.68 -13.28 -23.85
N LYS A 154 6.88 -12.73 -24.06
CA LYS A 154 7.66 -12.95 -25.29
C LYS A 154 8.46 -14.26 -25.17
N VAL A 155 8.17 -15.24 -26.01
CA VAL A 155 8.92 -16.49 -26.06
C VAL A 155 9.85 -16.49 -27.27
N PRO A 156 11.18 -16.30 -27.10
CA PRO A 156 12.11 -16.34 -28.21
C PRO A 156 12.35 -17.78 -28.66
N MET A 157 12.13 -18.07 -29.94
CA MET A 157 12.42 -19.35 -30.60
C MET A 157 13.32 -19.15 -31.81
N SER A 158 13.93 -20.22 -32.31
CA SER A 158 14.69 -20.17 -33.56
C SER A 158 13.78 -19.99 -34.77
N GLY A 159 14.12 -19.10 -35.69
CA GLY A 159 13.45 -19.01 -37.00
C GLY A 159 14.00 -20.00 -38.02
N ASP A 160 15.24 -20.46 -37.84
CA ASP A 160 15.96 -21.27 -38.83
C ASP A 160 15.67 -22.79 -38.69
N ASN A 161 15.25 -23.23 -37.51
CA ASN A 161 15.01 -24.64 -37.19
C ASN A 161 13.54 -24.89 -36.84
N SER A 162 12.98 -26.05 -37.19
CA SER A 162 11.66 -26.47 -36.72
C SER A 162 11.68 -26.73 -35.21
N TRP A 163 10.71 -26.18 -34.47
CA TRP A 163 10.60 -26.33 -33.02
C TRP A 163 9.16 -26.61 -32.60
N VAL A 164 9.00 -27.25 -31.44
CA VAL A 164 7.71 -27.44 -30.77
C VAL A 164 7.76 -26.75 -29.42
N LEU A 165 6.74 -25.97 -29.09
CA LEU A 165 6.66 -25.27 -27.81
C LEU A 165 6.52 -26.28 -26.66
N THR A 166 7.53 -26.36 -25.79
CA THR A 166 7.51 -27.16 -24.57
C THR A 166 7.45 -26.29 -23.32
N PRO A 167 7.00 -26.81 -22.15
CA PRO A 167 6.99 -26.06 -20.90
C PRO A 167 8.39 -25.55 -20.50
N LYS A 168 9.46 -26.25 -20.90
CA LYS A 168 10.86 -25.84 -20.69
C LYS A 168 11.17 -24.52 -21.39
N ASN A 169 10.69 -24.35 -22.62
CA ASN A 169 10.91 -23.13 -23.40
C ASN A 169 10.19 -21.94 -22.75
N VAL A 170 8.95 -22.14 -22.28
CA VAL A 170 8.18 -21.14 -21.53
C VAL A 170 8.87 -20.78 -20.22
N ARG A 171 9.41 -21.77 -19.49
CA ARG A 171 10.18 -21.53 -18.25
C ARG A 171 11.40 -20.65 -18.50
N VAL A 172 12.16 -20.90 -19.56
CA VAL A 172 13.32 -20.08 -19.92
C VAL A 172 12.89 -18.65 -20.30
N ALA A 173 11.78 -18.50 -21.03
CA ALA A 173 11.25 -17.18 -21.36
C ALA A 173 10.78 -16.40 -20.12
N LEU A 174 10.07 -17.06 -19.19
CA LEU A 174 9.67 -16.48 -17.90
C LEU A 174 10.88 -16.03 -17.08
N ARG A 175 11.95 -16.85 -17.07
CA ARG A 175 13.21 -16.49 -16.39
C ARG A 175 13.85 -15.25 -17.01
N LYS A 176 13.83 -15.11 -18.35
CA LYS A 176 14.28 -13.90 -19.05
C LYS A 176 13.43 -12.67 -18.71
N ALA A 177 12.13 -12.86 -18.45
CA ALA A 177 11.22 -11.82 -17.97
C ALA A 177 11.36 -11.52 -16.45
N GLY A 178 12.21 -12.25 -15.72
CA GLY A 178 12.44 -12.05 -14.28
C GLY A 178 11.50 -12.84 -13.36
N VAL A 179 10.75 -13.81 -13.90
CA VAL A 179 9.85 -14.67 -13.11
C VAL A 179 10.39 -16.10 -13.06
N GLU A 180 10.61 -16.60 -11.85
CA GLU A 180 11.03 -17.99 -11.66
C GLU A 180 9.82 -18.90 -11.46
N VAL A 181 9.67 -19.91 -12.34
CA VAL A 181 8.56 -20.87 -12.31
C VAL A 181 9.09 -22.30 -12.53
N LYS A 182 8.51 -23.27 -11.84
CA LYS A 182 8.80 -24.71 -12.03
C LYS A 182 8.01 -25.26 -13.23
N GLU A 183 8.57 -26.26 -13.91
CA GLU A 183 7.95 -26.85 -15.11
C GLU A 183 6.57 -27.47 -14.82
N SER A 184 6.39 -28.07 -13.63
CA SER A 184 5.13 -28.67 -13.19
C SER A 184 3.99 -27.67 -12.98
N CYS A 185 4.30 -26.38 -12.86
CA CYS A 185 3.31 -25.33 -12.67
C CYS A 185 2.78 -24.77 -14.00
N ILE A 186 3.37 -25.15 -15.13
CA ILE A 186 3.03 -24.62 -16.46
C ILE A 186 2.17 -25.64 -17.19
N THR A 187 0.98 -25.22 -17.61
CA THR A 187 0.07 -26.03 -18.44
C THR A 187 -0.12 -25.34 -19.78
N LEU A 188 0.36 -25.98 -20.84
CA LEU A 188 0.18 -25.55 -22.22
C LEU A 188 -1.20 -25.98 -22.76
N PRO A 189 -1.71 -25.31 -23.81
CA PRO A 189 -2.87 -25.81 -24.55
C PRO A 189 -2.57 -27.20 -25.15
N GLN A 190 -3.62 -27.97 -25.45
CA GLN A 190 -3.48 -29.32 -26.01
C GLN A 190 -2.90 -29.32 -27.44
N GLU A 191 -3.06 -28.23 -28.17
CA GLU A 191 -2.55 -28.07 -29.53
C GLU A 191 -1.06 -27.72 -29.52
N ALA A 192 -0.29 -28.44 -30.34
CA ALA A 192 1.15 -28.24 -30.45
C ALA A 192 1.46 -26.99 -31.29
N ILE A 193 1.94 -25.94 -30.62
CA ILE A 193 2.30 -24.67 -31.27
C ILE A 193 3.66 -24.82 -31.95
N THR A 194 3.65 -24.70 -33.28
CA THR A 194 4.84 -24.82 -34.16
C THR A 194 5.12 -23.52 -34.92
N GLY A 195 4.17 -22.56 -34.94
CA GLY A 195 4.28 -21.29 -35.64
C GLY A 195 4.40 -20.08 -34.70
N PRO A 196 4.76 -18.89 -35.22
CA PRO A 196 4.85 -17.63 -34.48
C PRO A 196 3.46 -17.06 -34.10
N GLU A 197 2.70 -17.83 -33.34
CA GLU A 197 1.33 -17.52 -32.96
C GLU A 197 1.23 -16.92 -31.54
N GLU A 198 0.11 -16.25 -31.30
CA GLU A 198 -0.31 -15.89 -29.96
C GLU A 198 -0.98 -17.08 -29.29
N PHE A 199 -0.55 -17.41 -28.08
CA PHE A 199 -1.09 -18.52 -27.32
C PHE A 199 -1.36 -18.14 -25.87
N ASN A 200 -2.34 -18.82 -25.29
CA ASN A 200 -2.70 -18.67 -23.89
C ASN A 200 -2.26 -19.92 -23.15
N PHE A 201 -1.50 -19.76 -22.06
CA PHE A 201 -1.09 -20.87 -21.21
C PHE A 201 -1.48 -20.60 -19.76
N ARG A 202 -1.62 -21.66 -18.97
CA ARG A 202 -2.00 -21.56 -17.55
C ARG A 202 -0.75 -21.73 -16.67
N ILE A 203 -0.63 -20.88 -15.67
CA ILE A 203 0.36 -21.00 -14.60
C ILE A 203 -0.37 -21.25 -13.28
N THR A 204 -0.02 -22.32 -12.58
CA THR A 204 -0.59 -22.65 -11.26
C THR A 204 0.30 -22.11 -10.15
N VAL A 205 -0.23 -21.17 -9.36
CA VAL A 205 0.44 -20.56 -8.20
C VAL A 205 0.08 -21.34 -6.95
N ASN A 206 1.10 -21.84 -6.24
CA ASN A 206 1.01 -22.60 -4.99
C ASN A 206 0.06 -23.82 -5.03
N GLY A 207 -0.23 -24.37 -6.22
CA GLY A 207 -1.14 -25.50 -6.38
C GLY A 207 -2.63 -25.18 -6.19
N VAL A 208 -2.98 -23.92 -5.92
CA VAL A 208 -4.37 -23.52 -5.59
C VAL A 208 -5.00 -22.68 -6.70
N LYS A 209 -4.28 -21.68 -7.24
CA LYS A 209 -4.85 -20.72 -8.19
C LYS A 209 -4.15 -20.80 -9.54
N SER A 210 -4.91 -21.11 -10.58
CA SER A 210 -4.44 -21.10 -11.97
C SER A 210 -4.72 -19.76 -12.65
N VAL A 211 -3.71 -19.17 -13.28
CA VAL A 211 -3.78 -17.89 -14.00
C VAL A 211 -3.54 -18.13 -15.48
N MET A 212 -4.37 -17.54 -16.33
CA MET A 212 -4.16 -17.54 -17.77
C MET A 212 -3.25 -16.37 -18.15
N VAL A 213 -2.16 -16.68 -18.84
CA VAL A 213 -1.17 -15.70 -19.31
C VAL A 213 -1.13 -15.75 -20.84
N LYS A 214 -1.12 -14.57 -21.46
CA LYS A 214 -0.97 -14.43 -22.91
C LYS A 214 0.51 -14.44 -23.26
N GLY A 215 0.88 -15.16 -24.29
CA GLY A 215 2.24 -15.16 -24.82
C GLY A 215 2.23 -15.13 -26.33
N ARG A 216 3.33 -14.66 -26.90
CA ARG A 216 3.59 -14.74 -28.34
C ARG A 216 4.97 -15.28 -28.58
N VAL A 217 5.07 -16.18 -29.54
CA VAL A 217 6.36 -16.67 -30.00
C VAL A 217 6.98 -15.63 -30.92
N VAL A 218 8.24 -15.30 -30.67
CA VAL A 218 9.04 -14.41 -31.52
C VAL A 218 10.22 -15.19 -32.06
N LEU A 219 10.34 -15.20 -33.38
CA LEU A 219 11.44 -15.85 -34.06
C LEU A 219 12.70 -15.00 -33.95
N ARG A 220 13.81 -15.66 -33.67
CA ARG A 220 15.16 -15.13 -33.68
C ARG A 220 15.95 -15.95 -34.69
N HIS A 221 16.50 -15.26 -35.67
CA HIS A 221 17.36 -15.86 -36.68
C HIS A 221 18.82 -15.60 -36.31
N ASN A 222 19.74 -16.37 -36.87
CA ASN A 222 21.17 -16.07 -36.77
C ASN A 222 21.51 -14.73 -37.44
N ASP A 223 20.81 -14.39 -38.53
CA ASP A 223 20.90 -13.09 -39.19
C ASP A 223 19.93 -12.08 -38.55
N PRO A 224 20.40 -11.05 -37.83
CA PRO A 224 19.52 -10.11 -37.12
C PRO A 224 18.65 -9.25 -38.05
N SER A 225 18.95 -9.21 -39.36
CA SER A 225 18.15 -8.51 -40.37
C SER A 225 16.80 -9.18 -40.63
N LYS A 226 16.68 -10.48 -40.35
CA LYS A 226 15.45 -11.27 -40.54
C LYS A 226 14.56 -11.25 -39.29
N ASP A 227 15.01 -10.65 -38.20
CA ASP A 227 14.25 -10.58 -36.96
C ASP A 227 13.09 -9.59 -37.07
N GLU A 228 11.87 -10.07 -36.80
CA GLU A 228 10.71 -9.22 -36.68
C GLU A 228 10.81 -8.34 -35.43
N ARG A 229 10.89 -7.02 -35.63
CA ARG A 229 10.80 -6.02 -34.56
C ARG A 229 9.35 -5.82 -34.16
N ILE A 230 8.83 -6.74 -33.36
CA ILE A 230 7.47 -6.62 -32.80
C ILE A 230 7.55 -5.80 -31.51
N GLU A 231 6.87 -4.65 -31.51
CA GLU A 231 6.59 -3.88 -30.30
C GLU A 231 5.47 -4.55 -29.52
N LEU A 232 5.85 -5.51 -28.69
CA LEU A 232 4.93 -6.08 -27.71
C LEU A 232 4.70 -5.05 -26.60
N PRO A 233 3.49 -5.00 -26.00
CA PRO A 233 3.28 -4.22 -24.80
C PRO A 233 4.36 -4.60 -23.78
N PRO A 234 4.95 -3.63 -23.05
CA PRO A 234 6.04 -3.93 -22.16
C PRO A 234 5.61 -5.02 -21.19
N THR A 235 6.31 -6.17 -21.23
CA THR A 235 6.36 -7.06 -20.08
C THR A 235 6.66 -6.18 -18.89
N TRP A 236 5.88 -6.27 -17.81
CA TRP A 236 6.06 -5.43 -16.63
C TRP A 236 7.55 -5.46 -16.24
N LEU A 237 8.26 -4.40 -16.59
CA LEU A 237 9.64 -4.27 -16.17
C LEU A 237 9.52 -3.98 -14.67
N PRO A 238 10.25 -4.68 -13.78
CA PRO A 238 10.44 -4.13 -12.45
C PRO A 238 10.96 -2.71 -12.66
N THR A 239 10.32 -1.73 -12.03
CA THR A 239 10.67 -0.31 -12.17
C THR A 239 12.12 -0.12 -11.71
N THR A 240 13.10 -0.41 -12.57
CA THR A 240 14.47 0.02 -12.37
C THR A 240 14.36 1.52 -12.39
N LYS A 241 14.62 2.17 -11.26
CA LYS A 241 14.61 3.63 -11.16
C LYS A 241 15.49 4.16 -12.29
N ILE A 242 14.86 4.66 -13.35
CA ILE A 242 15.56 5.38 -14.41
C ILE A 242 16.14 6.60 -13.72
N LYS A 243 17.46 6.59 -13.46
CA LYS A 243 18.15 7.79 -13.02
C LYS A 243 17.91 8.82 -14.11
N LYS A 244 17.13 9.87 -13.83
CA LYS A 244 17.03 11.02 -14.72
C LYS A 244 18.44 11.56 -14.89
N THR A 245 19.07 11.29 -16.03
CA THR A 245 20.28 12.00 -16.45
C THR A 245 19.89 13.45 -16.64
N LYS A 246 20.47 14.32 -15.82
CA LYS A 246 20.35 15.76 -15.94
C LYS A 246 21.02 16.14 -17.26
N GLN A 247 20.23 16.41 -18.30
CA GLN A 247 20.75 16.99 -19.53
C GLN A 247 21.39 18.33 -19.17
N SER A 248 22.72 18.38 -19.21
CA SER A 248 23.49 19.60 -19.18
C SER A 248 23.19 20.36 -20.47
N ALA A 249 22.61 21.55 -20.32
CA ALA A 249 22.53 22.52 -21.40
C ALA A 249 23.97 22.95 -21.73
N GLU A 250 24.52 22.41 -22.82
CA GLU A 250 25.70 22.97 -23.46
C GLU A 250 25.31 24.24 -24.19
N SER A 251 26.04 25.29 -23.85
CA SER A 251 26.04 26.63 -24.41
C SER A 251 26.37 26.61 -25.89
N LEU A 252 25.44 27.12 -26.72
CA LEU A 252 25.76 27.67 -28.03
C LEU A 252 26.11 29.15 -27.83
N GLY A 253 27.39 29.42 -27.64
CA GLY A 253 28.03 30.70 -27.94
C GLY A 253 29.13 30.40 -28.96
N ASP A 254 28.97 30.94 -30.16
CA ASP A 254 30.03 31.49 -31.02
C ASP A 254 29.52 31.58 -32.47
N SER A 255 29.08 32.79 -32.84
CA SER A 255 29.29 33.47 -34.13
C SER A 255 28.78 34.91 -34.01
#